data_AF-A0AAV5BYG6-F1
#
_entry.id   AF-A0AAV5BYG6-F1
#
_cell.length_a   1.000
_cell.length_b   1.000
_cell.length_c   1.000
_cell.angle_alpha   90.00
_cell.angle_beta   90.00
_cell.angle_gamma   90.00
#
_symmetry.space_group_name_H-M   'P 1'
#
loop_
_entity.id
_entity.type
_entity.pdbx_description
1 polymer ?
#
loop_
_entity_poly.entity_id
_entity_poly.type
_entity_poly.pdbx_seq_one_letter_code
_entity_poly.pdbx_strand_id
1 'polypeptide(L)' 'MVHPTEERMSAAIFHQPRKDATVGPLPELVKNDGGARYSSIGYMDFIKGFFAAKLDGRYHLNSLKNQ' A
#
# COMPACT_ATOMS: atom_id res chain seq x y z
N MET A 1 14.48 -19.61 1.09
CA MET A 1 15.43 -20.61 1.65
C MET A 1 15.97 -20.01 2.94
N VAL A 2 15.72 -20.68 4.07
CA VAL A 2 16.22 -20.27 5.40
C VAL A 2 17.44 -21.14 5.70
N HIS A 3 18.46 -20.58 6.35
CA HIS A 3 19.66 -21.35 6.67
C HIS A 3 19.35 -22.40 7.75
N PRO A 4 19.76 -23.67 7.59
CA PRO A 4 19.38 -24.74 8.51
C PRO A 4 20.07 -24.67 9.88
N THR A 5 21.17 -23.92 9.98
CA THR A 5 22.06 -23.95 11.16
C THR A 5 22.47 -22.57 11.66
N GLU A 6 22.17 -21.51 10.92
CA GLU A 6 22.60 -20.15 11.27
C GLU A 6 21.39 -19.23 11.40
N GLU A 7 21.40 -18.38 12.43
CA GLU A 7 20.41 -17.34 12.59
C GLU A 7 20.54 -16.26 11.52
N ARG A 8 19.41 -15.85 10.94
CA ARG A 8 19.33 -14.66 10.08
C ARG A 8 18.88 -13.47 10.90
N MET A 9 19.76 -12.51 11.10
CA MET A 9 19.42 -11.22 11.72
C MET A 9 19.17 -10.17 10.63
N SER A 10 18.10 -9.39 10.79
CA SER A 10 17.82 -8.24 9.92
C SER A 10 17.11 -7.14 10.69
N ALA A 11 17.52 -5.90 10.48
CA ALA A 11 16.81 -4.72 10.94
C ALA A 11 16.28 -3.97 9.71
N ALA A 12 14.98 -3.65 9.70
CA ALA A 12 14.35 -2.90 8.63
C ALA A 12 13.60 -1.70 9.22
N ILE A 13 13.71 -0.57 8.54
CA ILE A 13 13.00 0.67 8.87
C ILE A 13 12.10 1.00 7.68
N PHE A 14 10.83 1.24 7.95
CA PHE A 14 9.83 1.59 6.94
C PHE A 14 9.43 3.04 7.11
N HIS A 15 9.79 3.88 6.14
CA HIS A 15 9.29 5.25 6.06
C HIS A 15 7.86 5.22 5.51
N GLN A 16 6.94 5.83 6.24
CA GLN A 16 5.51 5.80 5.95
C GLN A 16 4.94 7.22 5.87
N PRO A 17 3.83 7.41 5.12
CA PRO A 17 3.07 8.65 5.17
C PRO A 17 2.66 9.02 6.60
N ARG A 18 2.35 10.30 6.82
CA ARG A 18 1.78 10.74 8.09
C ARG A 18 0.42 10.11 8.32
N LYS A 19 0.06 9.90 9.59
CA LYS A 19 -1.23 9.29 9.99
C LYS A 19 -2.45 10.07 9.49
N ASP A 20 -2.34 11.38 9.35
CA ASP A 20 -3.38 12.29 8.88
C ASP A 20 -3.36 12.52 7.36
N ALA A 21 -2.45 11.87 6.62
CA ALA A 21 -2.34 12.06 5.18
C ALA A 21 -3.46 11.35 4.42
N THR A 22 -3.90 11.97 3.33
CA THR A 22 -4.64 11.30 2.26
C THR A 22 -3.65 10.75 1.24
N VAL A 23 -3.79 9.47 0.88
CA VAL A 23 -2.98 8.80 -0.14
C VAL A 23 -3.81 8.54 -1.39
N GLY A 24 -3.22 8.75 -2.56
CA GLY A 24 -3.87 8.58 -3.86
C GLY A 24 -2.89 8.84 -5.01
N PRO A 25 -3.32 8.66 -6.27
CA PRO A 25 -2.48 8.95 -7.43
C PRO A 25 -2.05 10.41 -7.46
N LEU A 26 -0.77 10.66 -7.77
CA LEU A 26 -0.27 12.03 -7.93
C LEU A 26 -0.96 12.72 -9.12
N PRO A 27 -1.48 13.96 -8.97
CA PRO A 27 -2.21 14.64 -10.03
C PRO A 27 -1.44 14.78 -11.35
N GLU A 28 -0.13 15.05 -11.28
CA GLU A 28 0.77 15.10 -12.43
C GLU A 28 0.87 13.78 -13.20
N LEU A 29 0.74 12.63 -12.54
CA LEU A 29 0.74 11.32 -13.20
C LEU A 29 -0.62 11.01 -13.85
N VAL A 30 -1.72 11.42 -13.19
CA VAL A 30 -3.08 11.23 -13.68
C VAL A 30 -3.32 11.92 -15.03
N LYS A 31 -2.79 13.14 -15.20
CA LYS A 31 -2.92 13.92 -16.44
C LYS A 31 -2.28 13.22 -17.64
N ASN A 32 -1.21 12.46 -17.42
CA ASN A 32 -0.43 11.82 -18.47
C ASN A 32 -0.93 10.41 -18.83
N ASP A 33 -1.60 9.72 -17.90
CA ASP A 33 -1.91 8.28 -18.02
C ASP A 33 -3.40 7.98 -18.28
N GLY A 34 -4.15 8.97 -18.77
CA GLY A 34 -5.56 8.80 -19.18
C GLY A 34 -6.57 8.79 -18.03
N GLY A 35 -6.19 9.29 -16.84
CA GLY A 35 -7.07 9.37 -15.67
C GLY A 35 -6.56 8.61 -14.45
N ALA A 36 -7.22 8.81 -13.32
CA ALA A 36 -6.88 8.13 -12.08
C ALA A 36 -7.36 6.67 -12.14
N ARG A 37 -6.46 5.71 -11.90
CA ARG A 37 -6.82 4.28 -11.83
C ARG A 37 -7.24 3.83 -10.43
N TYR A 38 -6.89 4.61 -9.42
CA TYR A 38 -7.20 4.33 -8.01
C TYR A 38 -7.83 5.57 -7.37
N SER A 39 -8.70 5.34 -6.41
CA SER A 39 -9.31 6.36 -5.55
C SER A 39 -8.32 6.83 -4.47
N SER A 40 -8.62 7.99 -3.87
CA SER A 40 -7.88 8.50 -2.72
C SER A 40 -8.52 8.01 -1.41
N ILE A 41 -7.70 7.73 -0.40
CA ILE A 41 -8.13 7.22 0.91
C ILE A 41 -7.25 7.79 2.02
N GLY A 42 -7.79 7.94 3.24
CA GLY A 42 -6.98 8.28 4.40
C GLY A 42 -5.94 7.18 4.70
N TYR A 43 -4.70 7.58 4.99
CA TYR A 43 -3.59 6.62 5.18
C TYR A 43 -3.88 5.59 6.27
N MET A 44 -4.47 6.01 7.39
CA MET A 44 -4.83 5.09 8.47
C MET A 44 -5.94 4.12 8.07
N ASP A 45 -6.87 4.53 7.20
CA ASP A 45 -7.94 3.64 6.73
C ASP A 45 -7.41 2.64 5.69
N PHE A 46 -6.46 3.07 4.85
CA PHE A 46 -5.68 2.17 4.00
C PHE A 46 -4.94 1.11 4.82
N ILE A 47 -4.24 1.51 5.88
CA ILE A 47 -3.49 0.57 6.73
C ILE A 47 -4.42 -0.40 7.45
N LYS A 48 -5.54 0.06 8.01
CA LYS A 48 -6.56 -0.82 8.60
C LYS A 48 -7.09 -1.84 7.59
N GLY A 49 -7.44 -1.38 6.39
CA GLY A 49 -7.95 -2.25 5.33
C GLY A 49 -6.90 -3.25 4.84
N PHE A 50 -5.64 -2.84 4.72
CA PHE A 50 -4.52 -3.71 4.35
C PHE A 50 -4.34 -4.87 5.35
N PHE A 51 -4.36 -4.58 6.65
CA PHE A 51 -4.21 -5.63 7.68
C PHE A 51 -5.48 -6.47 7.88
N ALA A 52 -6.66 -5.96 7.53
CA ALA A 52 -7.92 -6.69 7.60
C ALA A 52 -8.20 -7.56 6.37
N ALA A 53 -7.55 -7.29 5.23
CA ALA A 53 -7.77 -8.02 3.99
C ALA A 53 -7.36 -9.49 4.11
N LYS A 54 -8.09 -10.37 3.42
CA LYS A 54 -7.66 -11.77 3.21
C LYS A 54 -6.28 -11.78 2.56
N LEU A 55 -5.50 -12.83 2.80
CA LEU A 55 -4.12 -13.05 2.30
C LEU A 55 -4.05 -13.26 0.77
N ASP A 56 -4.77 -12.45 0.00
CA ASP A 56 -4.80 -12.41 -1.47
C ASP A 56 -3.92 -11.26 -2.00
N GLY A 57 -2.94 -10.80 -1.21
CA GLY A 57 -1.90 -9.85 -1.59
C GLY A 57 -2.41 -8.46 -2.03
N ARG A 58 -2.92 -8.37 -3.26
CA ARG A 58 -3.40 -7.13 -3.90
C ARG A 58 -4.89 -6.85 -3.68
N TYR A 59 -5.61 -7.69 -2.94
CA TYR A 59 -7.05 -7.54 -2.73
C TYR A 59 -7.44 -6.13 -2.24
N HIS A 60 -6.78 -5.63 -1.19
CA HIS A 60 -7.08 -4.31 -0.67
C HIS A 60 -6.80 -3.21 -1.70
N LEU A 61 -5.64 -3.25 -2.38
CA LEU A 61 -5.31 -2.29 -3.43
C LEU A 61 -6.30 -2.33 -4.61
N ASN A 62 -6.75 -3.52 -5.01
CA ASN A 62 -7.73 -3.69 -6.08
C ASN A 62 -9.10 -3.12 -5.69
N SER A 63 -9.49 -3.18 -4.41
CA SER A 63 -10.74 -2.56 -3.94
C SER A 63 -10.76 -1.04 -4.09
N LEU A 64 -9.60 -0.40 -4.25
CA LEU A 64 -9.48 1.03 -4.47
C LEU A 64 -9.48 1.41 -5.95
N LYS A 65 -9.49 0.46 -6.88
CA LYS A 65 -9.54 0.77 -8.32
C LYS A 65 -10.84 1.48 -8.67
N ASN A 66 -10.73 2.48 -9.52
CA ASN A 66 -11.91 3.12 -10.10
C ASN A 66 -12.58 2.11 -11.07
N GLN A 67 -13.92 2.12 -11.11
CA GLN A 67 -14.71 1.28 -12.02
C GLN A 67 -14.44 1.62 -13.48
#